data_AF-A0A1V5NR67-F1
#
_entry.id   AF-A0A1V5NR67-F1
#
_cell.length_a   1.000
_cell.length_b   1.000
_cell.length_c   1.000
_cell.angle_alpha   90.00
_cell.angle_beta   90.00
_cell.angle_gamma   90.00
#
_symmetry.space_group_name_H-M   'P 1'
#
loop_
_entity.id
_entity.type
_entity.pdbx_description
1 polymer ?
#
loop_
_entity_poly.entity_id
_entity_poly.type
_entity_poly.pdbx_seq_one_letter_code
_entity_poly.pdbx_strand_id
1 'polypeptide(L)'
;MWETGLSLSELMSLGAQLGSDVPFCLLGGTALAKGRGELLERLPPCPRLGLVLIKPQFSVSTASVYRAYTPGPAVNRPDNQVMISAIRNKDINGIAQNLANALESVTTRMHPEIGRIKAKLSRAGALGVLMCGSGPTVFGLAADTETARGIAGCYKSDGEEVFVTATVDR
;
A
#
# COMPACT_ATOMS: atom_id res chain seq x y z
N MET A 1 -31.98 -3.24 -1.48
CA MET A 1 -32.37 -4.43 -2.27
C MET A 1 -33.05 -5.49 -1.40
N TRP A 2 -32.57 -5.84 -0.20
CA TRP A 2 -33.28 -6.77 0.73
C TRP A 2 -33.45 -6.28 2.18
N GLU A 3 -33.08 -5.02 2.48
CA GLU A 3 -33.35 -4.36 3.78
C GLU A 3 -32.97 -5.20 5.02
N THR A 4 -31.85 -5.93 4.95
CA THR A 4 -31.45 -6.90 5.97
C THR A 4 -31.13 -6.30 7.34
N GLY A 5 -31.03 -4.98 7.46
CA GLY A 5 -30.75 -4.27 8.71
C GLY A 5 -29.36 -4.52 9.29
N LEU A 6 -28.48 -5.22 8.57
CA LEU A 6 -27.14 -5.56 9.06
C LEU A 6 -26.30 -4.30 9.25
N SER A 7 -25.71 -4.18 10.43
CA SER A 7 -24.71 -3.17 10.76
C SER A 7 -23.41 -3.41 9.97
N LEU A 8 -22.58 -2.36 9.87
CA LEU A 8 -21.27 -2.46 9.24
C LEU A 8 -20.38 -3.53 9.90
N SER A 9 -20.46 -3.68 11.23
CA SER A 9 -19.71 -4.70 11.98
C SER A 9 -20.12 -6.11 11.57
N GLU A 10 -21.42 -6.37 11.41
CA GLU A 10 -21.94 -7.67 10.96
C GLU A 10 -21.52 -7.96 9.51
N LEU A 11 -21.60 -6.95 8.62
CA LEU A 11 -21.12 -7.08 7.24
C LEU A 11 -19.63 -7.38 7.17
N MET A 12 -18.81 -6.72 8.00
CA MET A 12 -17.38 -6.99 8.09
C MET A 12 -17.10 -8.40 8.62
N SER A 13 -17.85 -8.86 9.63
CA SER A 13 -17.72 -10.21 10.17
C SER A 13 -18.04 -11.28 9.12
N LEU A 14 -19.09 -11.07 8.32
CA LEU A 14 -19.42 -11.94 7.18
C LEU A 14 -18.35 -11.85 6.07
N GLY A 15 -17.91 -10.64 5.73
CA GLY A 15 -16.89 -10.40 4.72
C GLY A 15 -15.57 -11.09 5.02
N ALA A 16 -15.16 -11.16 6.29
CA ALA A 16 -13.95 -11.85 6.73
C ALA A 16 -13.94 -13.36 6.40
N GLN A 17 -15.11 -13.97 6.19
CA GLN A 17 -15.24 -15.36 5.75
C GLN A 17 -14.96 -15.54 4.26
N LEU A 18 -15.15 -14.48 3.46
CA LEU A 18 -14.89 -14.47 2.02
C LEU A 18 -13.41 -14.14 1.71
N GLY A 19 -12.80 -13.27 2.51
CA GLY A 19 -11.39 -12.90 2.37
C GLY A 19 -10.95 -11.86 3.39
N SER A 20 -9.66 -11.83 3.71
CA SER A 20 -9.07 -10.92 4.71
C SER A 20 -9.25 -9.44 4.37
N ASP A 21 -9.31 -9.10 3.08
CA ASP A 21 -9.35 -7.72 2.61
C ASP A 21 -10.78 -7.19 2.43
N VAL A 22 -11.79 -8.07 2.43
CA VAL A 22 -13.20 -7.69 2.25
C VAL A 22 -13.69 -6.74 3.36
N PRO A 23 -13.38 -6.96 4.66
CA PRO A 23 -13.70 -6.00 5.72
C PRO A 23 -13.15 -4.59 5.43
N PHE A 24 -11.95 -4.50 4.83
CA PHE A 24 -11.32 -3.21 4.52
C PHE A 24 -12.05 -2.49 3.39
N CYS A 25 -12.47 -3.22 2.35
CA CYS A 25 -13.30 -2.67 1.27
C CYS A 25 -14.63 -2.12 1.77
N LEU A 26 -15.22 -2.71 2.81
CA LEU A 26 -16.46 -2.24 3.44
C LEU A 26 -16.23 -1.01 4.32
N LEU A 27 -15.16 -1.03 5.14
CA LEU A 27 -14.84 0.06 6.06
C LEU A 27 -14.39 1.33 5.31
N GLY A 28 -13.52 1.17 4.32
CA GLY A 28 -12.86 2.26 3.61
C GLY A 28 -11.97 3.12 4.50
N GLY A 29 -11.49 4.24 3.93
CA GLY A 29 -10.66 5.21 4.64
C GLY A 29 -9.27 4.67 4.98
N THR A 30 -8.74 5.12 6.12
CA THR A 30 -7.44 4.66 6.65
C THR A 30 -7.67 3.84 7.92
N ALA A 31 -7.07 2.66 8.02
CA ALA A 31 -7.24 1.78 9.17
C ALA A 31 -5.96 1.00 9.49
N LEU A 32 -5.76 0.71 10.78
CA LEU A 32 -4.80 -0.27 11.25
C LEU A 32 -5.43 -1.66 11.18
N ALA A 33 -4.89 -2.52 10.32
CA ALA A 33 -5.31 -3.91 10.21
C ALA A 33 -4.44 -4.82 11.08
N LYS A 34 -5.07 -5.73 11.84
CA LYS A 34 -4.45 -6.73 12.71
C LYS A 34 -4.98 -8.13 12.35
N GLY A 35 -4.43 -9.16 13.00
CA GLY A 35 -4.75 -10.55 12.68
C GLY A 35 -4.15 -10.93 11.33
N ARG A 36 -4.97 -11.47 10.42
CA ARG A 36 -4.58 -11.70 9.01
C ARG A 36 -5.01 -10.55 8.10
N GLY A 37 -5.48 -9.43 8.65
CA GLY A 37 -6.03 -8.28 7.94
C GLY A 37 -7.51 -8.01 8.28
N GLU A 38 -8.19 -8.94 8.94
CA GLU A 38 -9.62 -8.86 9.22
C GLU A 38 -10.01 -7.96 10.40
N LEU A 39 -9.09 -7.72 11.33
CA LEU A 39 -9.36 -6.92 12.53
C LEU A 39 -8.95 -5.47 12.27
N LEU A 40 -9.92 -4.61 11.99
CA LEU A 40 -9.69 -3.23 11.59
C LEU A 40 -9.97 -2.23 12.73
N GLU A 41 -9.02 -1.34 12.96
CA GLU A 41 -9.15 -0.17 13.83
C GLU A 41 -9.05 1.09 12.97
N ARG A 42 -10.12 1.90 12.93
CA ARG A 42 -10.15 3.11 12.11
C ARG A 42 -9.12 4.12 12.63
N LEU A 43 -8.35 4.68 11.71
CA LEU A 43 -7.42 5.78 11.97
C LEU A 43 -7.99 7.09 11.40
N PRO A 44 -7.45 8.25 11.79
CA PRO A 44 -7.72 9.49 11.07
C PRO A 44 -7.35 9.35 9.59
N PRO A 45 -8.04 10.07 8.69
CA PRO A 45 -7.71 10.06 7.28
C PRO A 45 -6.23 10.40 7.04
N CYS A 46 -5.57 9.64 6.18
CA CYS A 46 -4.25 9.97 5.67
C CYS A 46 -4.29 11.36 5.00
N PRO A 47 -3.29 12.24 5.20
CA PRO A 47 -3.25 13.52 4.52
C PRO A 47 -3.36 13.36 3.01
N ARG A 48 -3.88 14.40 2.34
CA ARG A 48 -4.01 14.42 0.89
C ARG A 48 -2.63 14.37 0.24
N LEU A 49 -2.37 13.31 -0.50
CA LEU A 49 -1.10 13.00 -1.17
C LEU A 49 -1.39 12.61 -2.61
N GLY A 50 -0.47 12.93 -3.52
CA GLY A 50 -0.45 12.33 -4.85
C GLY A 50 0.19 10.95 -4.81
N LEU A 51 -0.29 10.05 -5.67
CA LEU A 51 0.30 8.73 -5.86
C LEU A 51 0.55 8.46 -7.34
N VAL A 52 1.68 7.84 -7.62
CA VAL A 52 1.95 7.16 -8.89
C VAL A 52 1.96 5.66 -8.63
N LEU A 53 1.08 4.91 -9.29
CA LEU A 53 1.03 3.45 -9.21
C LEU A 53 1.64 2.87 -10.49
N ILE A 54 2.60 1.97 -10.32
CA ILE A 54 3.22 1.23 -11.41
C ILE A 54 2.83 -0.23 -11.26
N LYS A 55 2.14 -0.76 -12.28
CA LYS A 55 1.72 -2.15 -12.34
C LYS A 55 2.55 -2.88 -13.42
N PRO A 56 3.48 -3.77 -13.00
CA PRO A 56 4.26 -4.58 -13.93
C PRO A 56 3.39 -5.56 -14.72
N GLN A 57 3.90 -6.05 -15.86
CA GLN A 57 3.24 -7.05 -16.71
C GLN A 57 3.41 -8.49 -16.20
N PHE A 58 3.41 -8.70 -14.89
CA PHE A 58 3.44 -10.02 -14.29
C PHE A 58 2.56 -10.06 -13.05
N SER A 59 2.29 -11.27 -12.56
CA SER A 59 1.52 -11.51 -11.34
C SER A 59 2.36 -12.29 -10.34
N VAL A 60 2.13 -12.01 -9.06
CA VAL A 60 2.80 -12.70 -7.97
C VAL A 60 1.77 -13.46 -7.15
N SER A 61 2.01 -14.75 -6.91
CA SER A 61 1.16 -15.55 -6.03
C SER A 61 1.40 -15.13 -4.58
N THR A 62 0.38 -14.53 -3.95
CA THR A 62 0.40 -14.18 -2.52
C THR A 62 0.86 -15.37 -1.67
N ALA A 63 0.30 -16.55 -1.91
CA ALA A 63 0.67 -17.76 -1.16
C ALA A 63 2.16 -18.14 -1.31
N SER A 64 2.74 -17.96 -2.51
CA SER A 64 4.17 -18.22 -2.72
C SER A 64 5.06 -17.24 -1.96
N VAL A 65 4.70 -15.95 -1.93
CA VAL A 65 5.45 -14.92 -1.18
C VAL A 65 5.39 -15.19 0.32
N TYR A 66 4.21 -15.50 0.87
CA TYR A 66 4.07 -15.84 2.28
C TYR A 66 4.83 -17.13 2.66
N ARG A 67 4.85 -18.15 1.79
CA ARG A 67 5.64 -19.37 2.03
C ARG A 67 7.15 -19.11 2.01
N ALA A 68 7.61 -18.21 1.15
CA ALA A 68 9.02 -17.84 1.06
C ALA A 68 9.45 -16.81 2.12
N TYR A 69 8.50 -16.20 2.82
CA TYR A 69 8.78 -15.24 3.89
C TYR A 69 9.29 -15.96 5.14
N THR A 70 10.53 -15.65 5.53
CA THR A 70 11.12 -16.11 6.78
C THR A 70 11.27 -14.93 7.74
N PRO A 71 10.53 -14.92 8.87
CA PRO A 71 10.70 -13.90 9.89
C PRO A 71 12.13 -13.91 10.43
N GLY A 72 12.72 -12.73 10.64
CA GLY A 72 14.05 -12.63 11.22
C GLY A 72 14.46 -11.17 11.47
N PRO A 73 15.59 -10.95 12.17
CA PRO A 73 16.08 -9.61 12.52
C PRO A 73 16.45 -8.76 11.30
N ALA A 74 16.76 -9.39 10.16
CA ALA A 74 17.06 -8.70 8.90
C ALA A 74 15.80 -8.24 8.12
N VAL A 75 14.60 -8.60 8.58
CA VAL A 75 13.36 -8.16 7.93
C VAL A 75 13.08 -6.72 8.36
N ASN A 76 13.01 -5.81 7.39
CA ASN A 76 12.50 -4.46 7.63
C ASN A 76 11.01 -4.53 7.99
N ARG A 77 10.71 -4.45 9.28
CA ARG A 77 9.33 -4.47 9.79
C ARG A 77 8.82 -3.04 9.95
N PRO A 78 7.56 -2.77 9.58
CA PRO A 78 6.97 -1.45 9.81
C PRO A 78 6.88 -1.15 11.30
N ASP A 79 7.29 0.06 11.67
CA ASP A 79 6.93 0.64 12.96
C ASP A 79 5.56 1.31 12.83
N ASN A 80 4.54 0.54 13.23
CA ASN A 80 3.15 0.99 13.14
C ASN A 80 2.89 2.22 14.03
N GLN A 81 3.58 2.37 15.17
CA GLN A 81 3.34 3.49 16.07
C GLN A 81 3.86 4.80 15.48
N VAL A 82 5.02 4.75 14.83
CA VAL A 82 5.58 5.92 14.10
C VAL A 82 4.68 6.29 12.93
N MET A 83 4.24 5.31 12.12
CA MET A 83 3.33 5.57 10.99
C MET A 83 1.99 6.16 11.44
N ILE A 84 1.38 5.61 12.48
CA ILE A 84 0.12 6.12 13.05
C ILE A 84 0.29 7.54 13.56
N SER A 85 1.42 7.85 14.21
CA SER A 85 1.72 9.19 14.71
C SER A 85 1.91 10.18 13.56
N ALA A 86 2.61 9.79 12.49
CA ALA A 86 2.78 10.62 11.29
C ALA A 86 1.45 10.92 10.60
N ILE A 87 0.56 9.91 10.46
CA ILE A 87 -0.79 10.09 9.92
C ILE A 87 -1.61 11.07 10.79
N ARG A 88 -1.62 10.88 12.12
CA ARG A 88 -2.33 11.75 13.05
C ARG A 88 -1.86 13.20 12.98
N ASN A 89 -0.56 13.41 12.83
CA ASN A 89 0.05 14.74 12.74
C ASN A 89 0.04 15.32 11.31
N LYS A 90 -0.50 14.58 10.33
CA LYS A 90 -0.46 14.93 8.90
C LYS A 90 0.97 15.20 8.39
N ASP A 91 1.95 14.51 8.97
CA ASP A 91 3.36 14.63 8.62
C ASP A 91 3.69 13.80 7.37
N ILE A 92 3.61 14.45 6.21
CA ILE A 92 3.87 13.84 4.91
C ILE A 92 5.28 13.22 4.82
N ASN A 93 6.29 13.92 5.37
CA ASN A 93 7.67 13.43 5.34
C ASN A 93 7.82 12.21 6.27
N GLY A 94 7.22 12.28 7.46
CA GLY A 94 7.16 11.15 8.38
C GLY A 94 6.50 9.93 7.75
N ILE A 95 5.40 10.09 7.01
CA ILE A 95 4.75 8.99 6.28
C ILE A 95 5.70 8.41 5.22
N ALA A 96 6.29 9.27 4.39
CA ALA A 96 7.15 8.85 3.29
C ALA A 96 8.41 8.10 3.75
N GLN A 97 9.04 8.56 4.84
CA GLN A 97 10.26 7.96 5.39
C GLN A 97 10.02 6.64 6.13
N ASN A 98 8.81 6.43 6.66
CA ASN A 98 8.47 5.23 7.45
C ASN A 98 7.69 4.19 6.65
N LEU A 99 7.64 4.30 5.32
CA LEU A 99 7.09 3.26 4.46
C LEU A 99 7.91 1.96 4.59
N ALA A 100 7.24 0.88 4.96
CA ALA A 100 7.88 -0.42 5.11
C ALA A 100 6.92 -1.56 4.75
N ASN A 101 7.47 -2.60 4.13
CA ASN A 101 6.74 -3.80 3.76
C ASN A 101 7.68 -5.01 3.91
N ALA A 102 7.38 -5.87 4.88
CA ALA A 102 8.17 -7.05 5.19
C ALA A 102 8.25 -8.07 4.03
N LEU A 103 7.28 -8.05 3.11
CA LEU A 103 7.21 -8.97 1.95
C LEU A 103 7.99 -8.47 0.73
N GLU A 104 8.41 -7.20 0.74
CA GLU A 104 9.04 -6.58 -0.42
C GLU A 104 10.38 -7.22 -0.76
N SER A 105 11.20 -7.54 0.23
CA SER A 105 12.50 -8.17 0.02
C SER A 105 12.38 -9.59 -0.58
N VAL A 106 11.33 -10.32 -0.20
CA VAL A 106 11.00 -11.63 -0.76
C VAL A 106 10.62 -11.49 -2.24
N THR A 107 9.67 -10.61 -2.52
CA THR A 107 9.15 -10.41 -3.88
C THR A 107 10.21 -9.83 -4.81
N THR A 108 11.05 -8.90 -4.33
CA THR A 108 12.16 -8.31 -5.10
C THR A 108 13.23 -9.34 -5.44
N ARG A 109 13.46 -10.34 -4.57
CA ARG A 109 14.39 -11.43 -4.86
C ARG A 109 13.88 -12.35 -5.97
N MET A 110 12.57 -12.59 -5.98
CA MET A 110 11.91 -13.39 -7.02
C MET A 110 11.76 -12.62 -8.34
N HIS A 111 11.54 -11.31 -8.25
CA HIS A 111 11.27 -10.39 -9.35
C HIS A 111 12.09 -9.09 -9.19
N PRO A 112 13.35 -9.06 -9.66
CA PRO A 112 14.23 -7.90 -9.56
C PRO A 112 13.69 -6.62 -10.22
N GLU A 113 12.71 -6.75 -11.12
CA GLU A 113 11.95 -5.67 -11.75
C GLU A 113 11.35 -4.72 -10.70
N ILE A 114 10.88 -5.25 -9.56
CA ILE A 114 10.36 -4.43 -8.47
C ILE A 114 11.41 -3.41 -8.00
N GLY A 115 12.66 -3.86 -7.80
CA GLY A 115 13.76 -2.98 -7.40
C GLY A 115 14.08 -1.91 -8.45
N ARG A 116 14.02 -2.26 -9.75
CA ARG A 116 14.23 -1.32 -10.85
C ARG A 116 13.13 -0.25 -10.89
N ILE A 117 11.87 -0.65 -10.73
CA ILE A 117 10.72 0.25 -10.68
C ILE A 117 10.85 1.21 -9.50
N LYS A 118 11.22 0.70 -8.32
CA LYS A 118 11.48 1.53 -7.14
C LYS A 118 12.54 2.59 -7.42
N ALA A 119 13.68 2.18 -7.98
CA ALA A 119 14.77 3.09 -8.31
C ALA A 119 14.38 4.12 -9.40
N LYS A 120 13.51 3.77 -10.35
CA LYS A 120 12.97 4.72 -11.34
C LYS A 120 12.07 5.77 -10.66
N LEU A 121 11.12 5.35 -9.82
CA LEU A 121 10.23 6.27 -9.10
C LEU A 121 11.00 7.21 -8.17
N SER A 122 11.98 6.70 -7.42
CA SER A 122 12.83 7.53 -6.56
C SER A 122 13.62 8.57 -7.37
N ARG A 123 14.22 8.19 -8.51
CA ARG A 123 14.92 9.12 -9.40
C ARG A 123 14.00 10.15 -10.05
N ALA A 124 12.74 9.79 -10.27
CA ALA A 124 11.72 10.70 -10.80
C ALA A 124 11.19 11.70 -9.75
N GLY A 125 11.60 11.58 -8.48
CA GLY A 125 11.27 12.54 -7.42
C GLY A 125 10.17 12.10 -6.45
N ALA A 126 9.82 10.81 -6.40
CA ALA A 126 8.88 10.32 -5.40
C ALA A 126 9.42 10.50 -3.97
N LEU A 127 8.58 11.01 -3.07
CA LEU A 127 8.91 11.27 -1.65
C LEU A 127 9.22 9.97 -0.89
N GLY A 128 8.51 8.90 -1.22
CA GLY A 128 8.67 7.58 -0.67
C GLY A 128 8.15 6.54 -1.66
N VAL A 129 8.77 5.36 -1.69
CA VAL A 129 8.44 4.32 -2.68
C VAL A 129 8.38 2.95 -2.02
N LEU A 130 7.27 2.24 -2.24
CA LEU A 130 7.04 0.94 -1.63
C LEU A 130 6.21 0.03 -2.55
N MET A 131 6.46 -1.28 -2.46
CA MET A 131 5.57 -2.29 -3.05
C MET A 131 4.32 -2.45 -2.19
N CYS A 132 3.14 -2.51 -2.82
CA CYS A 132 1.86 -2.71 -2.14
C CYS A 132 1.61 -4.21 -1.88
N GLY A 133 1.38 -4.59 -0.61
CA GLY A 133 1.04 -5.97 -0.23
C GLY A 133 2.12 -7.00 -0.63
N SER A 134 1.72 -8.13 -1.21
CA SER A 134 2.66 -9.10 -1.81
C SER A 134 3.14 -8.70 -3.22
N GLY A 135 2.74 -7.52 -3.71
CA GLY A 135 3.07 -7.05 -5.05
C GLY A 135 2.15 -7.62 -6.14
N PRO A 136 2.43 -7.30 -7.42
CA PRO A 136 3.66 -6.63 -7.88
C PRO A 136 3.55 -5.11 -8.01
N THR A 137 2.40 -4.52 -7.70
CA THR A 137 2.22 -3.06 -7.81
C THR A 137 3.18 -2.32 -6.88
N VAL A 138 3.89 -1.34 -7.43
CA VAL A 138 4.75 -0.41 -6.69
C VAL A 138 4.11 0.97 -6.74
N PHE A 139 4.08 1.67 -5.62
CA PHE A 139 3.60 3.04 -5.57
C PHE A 139 4.70 4.00 -5.13
N GLY A 140 4.66 5.22 -5.69
CA GLY A 140 5.45 6.36 -5.25
C GLY A 140 4.52 7.45 -4.69
N LEU A 141 4.88 8.01 -3.53
CA LEU A 141 4.20 9.15 -2.93
C LEU A 141 4.70 10.47 -3.54
N ALA A 142 3.80 11.43 -3.67
CA ALA A 142 4.07 12.80 -4.10
C ALA A 142 3.31 13.77 -3.19
N ALA A 143 3.78 15.02 -3.11
CA ALA A 143 3.14 16.04 -2.29
C ALA A 143 1.67 16.26 -2.70
N ASP A 144 1.39 16.21 -4.00
CA ASP A 144 0.07 16.41 -4.58
C ASP A 144 -0.06 15.69 -5.94
N THR A 145 -1.25 15.74 -6.52
CA THR A 145 -1.54 15.10 -7.82
C THR A 145 -0.77 15.72 -8.98
N GLU A 146 -0.42 17.00 -8.94
CA GLU A 146 0.34 17.66 -10.00
C GLU A 146 1.78 17.15 -10.02
N THR A 147 2.41 17.10 -8.85
CA THR A 147 3.73 16.49 -8.64
C THR A 147 3.72 15.02 -9.04
N ALA A 148 2.66 14.28 -8.70
CA ALA A 148 2.51 12.88 -9.14
C ALA A 148 2.44 12.74 -10.67
N ARG A 149 1.74 13.64 -11.37
CA ARG A 149 1.74 13.68 -12.85
C ARG A 149 3.14 13.98 -13.41
N GLY A 150 3.88 14.89 -12.78
CA GLY A 150 5.27 15.18 -13.14
C GLY A 150 6.17 13.95 -13.00
N ILE A 151 6.09 13.25 -11.87
CA ILE A 151 6.82 12.00 -11.62
C ILE A 151 6.46 10.95 -12.67
N ALA A 152 5.16 10.77 -12.97
CA ALA A 152 4.69 9.84 -13.99
C ALA A 152 5.20 10.21 -15.40
N GLY A 153 5.28 11.50 -15.74
CA GLY A 153 5.85 11.96 -17.01
C GLY A 153 7.35 11.70 -17.15
N CYS A 154 8.09 11.74 -16.03
CA CYS A 154 9.51 11.38 -15.98
C CYS A 154 9.74 9.86 -15.95
N TYR A 155 8.72 9.08 -15.60
CA TYR A 155 8.80 7.63 -15.53
C TYR A 155 8.77 7.00 -16.93
N LYS A 156 9.94 6.53 -17.40
CA LYS A 156 10.03 5.76 -18.65
C LYS A 156 9.59 4.32 -18.40
N SER A 157 8.36 4.01 -18.81
CA SER A 157 7.79 2.66 -18.79
C SER A 157 8.46 1.77 -19.84
N ASP A 158 8.77 0.53 -19.43
CA ASP A 158 9.25 -0.57 -20.27
C ASP A 158 8.10 -1.59 -20.53
N GLY A 159 6.84 -1.14 -20.44
CA GLY A 159 5.64 -1.96 -20.60
C GLY A 159 4.73 -1.97 -19.38
N GLU A 160 5.15 -1.41 -18.25
CA GLU A 160 4.31 -1.28 -17.06
C GLU A 160 3.15 -0.31 -17.30
N GLU A 161 1.99 -0.62 -16.72
CA GLU A 161 0.86 0.31 -16.66
C GLU A 161 1.13 1.38 -15.57
N VAL A 162 0.90 2.65 -15.90
CA VAL A 162 1.17 3.79 -15.01
C VAL A 162 -0.14 4.52 -14.71
N PHE A 163 -0.46 4.66 -13.43
CA PHE A 163 -1.66 5.36 -12.97
C PHE A 163 -1.29 6.50 -12.02
N VAL A 164 -2.01 7.62 -12.11
CA VAL A 164 -1.89 8.74 -11.17
C VAL A 164 -3.19 8.89 -10.40
N THR A 165 -3.09 8.97 -9.08
CA THR A 165 -4.25 9.12 -8.19
C THR A 165 -3.88 9.94 -6.95
N ALA A 166 -4.80 10.03 -5.99
CA ALA A 166 -4.59 10.70 -4.71
C ALA A 166 -5.23 9.91 -3.57
N THR A 167 -4.79 10.17 -2.33
CA THR A 167 -5.53 9.73 -1.14
C THR A 167 -6.89 10.43 -1.05
N VAL A 168 -7.82 9.82 -0.33
CA VAL A 168 -9.20 10.32 -0.15
C VAL A 168 -9.50 10.56 1.33
N ASP A 169 -10.28 11.61 1.60
CA ASP A 169 -10.77 11.93 2.93
C ASP A 169 -12.06 11.12 3.19
N ARG A 170 -11.94 9.92 3.78
CA ARG A 170 -13.09 9.08 4.18
C ARG A 170 -12.89 8.45 5.55
#